data_AF-A0A6L8HZ52-F1
#
_entry.id   AF-A0A6L8HZ52-F1
#
_cell.length_a   1.000
_cell.length_b   1.000
_cell.length_c   1.000
_cell.angle_alpha   90.00
_cell.angle_beta   90.00
_cell.angle_gamma   90.00
#
_symmetry.space_group_name_H-M   'P 1'
#
loop_
_entity.id
_entity.type
_entity.pdbx_description
1 polymer ?
#
loop_
_entity_poly.entity_id
_entity_poly.type
_entity_poly.pdbx_seq_one_letter_code
_entity_poly.pdbx_strand_id
1 'polypeptide(L)'
;MTELPPDVQAQVRALEALPDDQIDTTDVPEILDWSDARRGVFYRPVKKQITIRLDADIVAWFKANAPGGRGYQTDINGALREHVHRASRSP
;
A
#
# COMPACT_ATOMS: atom_id res chain seq x y z
N MET A 1 -17.06 7.98 24.95
CA MET A 1 -15.64 8.36 24.90
C MET A 1 -15.18 8.39 26.34
N THR A 2 -14.44 7.37 26.78
CA THR A 2 -14.07 7.20 28.19
C THR A 2 -13.05 8.29 28.56
N GLU A 3 -13.31 9.06 29.60
CA GLU A 3 -12.34 10.02 30.12
C GLU A 3 -11.10 9.28 30.60
N LEU A 4 -9.92 9.80 30.25
CA LEU A 4 -8.64 9.19 30.63
C LEU A 4 -8.45 9.27 32.15
N PRO A 5 -7.81 8.27 32.79
CA PRO A 5 -7.43 8.33 34.19
C PRO A 5 -6.64 9.63 34.53
N PRO A 6 -6.83 10.23 35.72
CA PRO A 6 -6.21 11.51 36.06
C PRO A 6 -4.67 11.54 35.94
N ASP A 7 -4.01 10.43 36.22
CA ASP A 7 -2.57 10.24 36.08
C ASP A 7 -2.12 10.29 34.61
N VAL A 8 -2.89 9.68 33.71
CA VAL A 8 -2.62 9.74 32.27
C VAL A 8 -2.85 11.15 31.74
N GLN A 9 -3.90 11.85 32.19
CA GLN A 9 -4.14 13.25 31.81
C GLN A 9 -3.02 14.20 32.28
N ALA A 10 -2.41 13.92 33.44
CA ALA A 10 -1.27 14.67 33.94
C ALA A 10 -0.01 14.41 33.08
N GLN A 11 0.23 13.15 32.69
CA GLN A 11 1.35 12.78 31.80
C GLN A 11 1.21 13.42 30.41
N VAL A 12 0.03 13.40 29.81
CA VAL A 12 -0.22 14.03 28.50
C VAL A 12 0.06 15.53 28.56
N ARG A 13 -0.45 16.23 29.60
CA ARG A 13 -0.17 17.67 29.78
C ARG A 13 1.31 17.98 29.99
N ALA A 14 2.03 17.09 30.68
CA ALA A 14 3.47 17.22 30.85
C ALA A 14 4.23 17.05 29.53
N LEU A 15 3.81 16.12 28.67
CA LEU A 15 4.37 15.93 27.33
C LEU A 15 4.06 17.11 26.40
N GLU A 16 2.85 17.65 26.44
CA GLU A 16 2.47 18.85 25.65
C GLU A 16 3.25 20.10 26.03
N ALA A 17 3.67 20.20 27.30
CA ALA A 17 4.47 21.32 27.80
C ALA A 17 5.98 21.11 27.62
N LEU A 18 6.43 19.93 27.17
CA LEU A 18 7.83 19.63 26.90
C LEU A 18 8.24 20.34 25.59
N PRO A 19 9.28 21.19 25.60
CA PRO A 19 9.76 21.83 24.39
C PRO A 19 10.47 20.83 23.48
N ASP A 20 10.41 21.07 22.16
CA ASP A 20 10.94 20.17 21.13
C ASP A 20 12.43 19.84 21.30
N ASP A 21 13.23 20.76 21.84
CA ASP A 21 14.67 20.58 22.07
C ASP A 21 15.00 19.59 23.20
N GLN A 22 14.02 19.26 24.05
CA GLN A 22 14.14 18.26 25.11
C GLN A 22 13.58 16.89 24.71
N ILE A 23 13.08 16.74 23.48
CA ILE A 23 12.62 15.45 22.96
C ILE A 23 13.84 14.61 22.61
N ASP A 24 14.05 13.53 23.36
CA ASP A 24 15.09 12.53 23.08
C ASP A 24 14.66 11.67 21.87
N THR A 25 15.37 11.82 20.76
CA THR A 25 15.19 11.01 19.54
C THR A 25 16.41 10.12 19.26
N THR A 26 17.23 9.82 20.26
CA THR A 26 18.47 9.05 20.08
C THR A 26 18.25 7.64 19.54
N ASP A 27 17.07 7.05 19.81
CA ASP A 27 16.65 5.74 19.32
C ASP A 27 16.01 5.77 17.92
N VAL A 28 15.52 6.93 17.48
CA VAL A 28 14.89 7.15 16.17
C VAL A 28 15.55 8.35 15.48
N PRO A 29 16.77 8.18 14.93
CA PRO A 29 17.45 9.25 14.22
C PRO A 29 16.66 9.68 12.96
N GLU A 30 16.77 10.95 12.61
CA GLU A 30 16.09 11.51 11.44
C GLU A 30 16.61 10.89 10.14
N ILE A 31 15.70 10.43 9.28
CA ILE A 31 16.02 9.90 7.95
C ILE A 31 15.91 11.03 6.94
N LEU A 32 17.05 11.49 6.44
CA LEU A 32 17.14 12.54 5.41
C LEU A 32 17.17 11.96 3.99
N ASP A 33 17.66 10.73 3.82
CA ASP A 33 17.70 10.04 2.52
C ASP A 33 16.49 9.12 2.35
N TRP A 34 15.64 9.49 1.39
CA TRP A 34 14.42 8.75 1.04
C TRP A 34 14.55 7.98 -0.28
N SER A 35 15.77 7.86 -0.84
CA SER A 35 16.00 7.24 -2.14
C SER A 35 15.49 5.79 -2.20
N ASP A 36 15.60 5.05 -1.10
CA ASP A 36 15.13 3.66 -0.97
C ASP A 36 13.71 3.54 -0.40
N ALA A 37 13.02 4.66 -0.14
CA ALA A 37 11.69 4.64 0.45
C ALA A 37 10.67 4.03 -0.52
N ARG A 38 10.06 2.91 -0.11
CA ARG A 38 9.04 2.21 -0.90
C ARG A 38 7.65 2.65 -0.46
N ARG A 39 6.95 3.39 -1.32
CA ARG A 39 5.53 3.71 -1.12
C ARG A 39 4.65 2.51 -1.46
N GLY A 40 3.63 2.25 -0.63
CA GLY A 40 2.58 1.29 -0.95
C GLY A 40 2.93 -0.19 -0.75
N VAL A 41 3.98 -0.52 -0.01
CA VAL A 41 4.38 -1.93 0.27
C VAL A 41 3.26 -2.74 0.91
N PHE A 42 2.37 -2.07 1.66
CA PHE A 42 1.24 -2.69 2.34
C PHE A 42 -0.07 -2.63 1.54
N TYR A 43 -0.10 -2.01 0.37
CA TYR A 43 -1.30 -1.98 -0.45
C TYR A 43 -1.59 -3.37 -1.03
N ARG A 44 -2.68 -3.98 -0.58
CA ARG A 44 -3.22 -5.22 -1.14
C ARG A 44 -4.50 -4.91 -1.90
N PRO A 45 -4.52 -5.04 -3.23
CA PRO A 45 -5.75 -4.87 -4.00
C PRO A 45 -6.80 -5.89 -3.53
N VAL A 46 -7.99 -5.41 -3.15
CA VAL A 46 -9.13 -6.29 -2.90
C VAL A 46 -9.65 -6.79 -4.23
N LYS A 47 -9.54 -8.10 -4.49
CA LYS A 47 -10.09 -8.72 -5.69
C LYS A 47 -11.61 -8.75 -5.58
N LYS A 48 -12.30 -8.19 -6.57
CA LYS A 48 -13.76 -8.31 -6.71
C LYS A 48 -14.06 -9.41 -7.73
N GLN A 49 -14.87 -10.39 -7.33
CA GLN A 49 -15.35 -11.41 -8.26
C GLN A 49 -16.44 -10.79 -9.14
N ILE A 50 -16.15 -10.67 -10.44
CA ILE A 50 -17.09 -10.19 -11.45
C ILE A 50 -17.12 -11.19 -12.61
N THR A 51 -18.24 -11.25 -13.32
CA THR A 51 -18.37 -12.04 -14.55
C THR A 51 -18.18 -11.12 -15.74
N ILE A 52 -17.08 -11.30 -16.47
CA ILE A 52 -16.81 -10.61 -17.74
C ILE A 52 -16.68 -11.65 -18.86
N ARG A 53 -17.01 -11.26 -20.09
CA ARG A 53 -16.73 -12.06 -21.29
C ARG A 53 -15.39 -11.62 -21.87
N LEU A 54 -14.55 -12.59 -22.21
CA LEU A 54 -13.29 -12.39 -22.92
C LEU A 54 -13.30 -13.29 -24.15
N ASP A 55 -12.63 -12.85 -25.21
CA ASP A 55 -12.51 -13.64 -26.43
C ASP A 55 -11.75 -14.94 -26.18
N ALA A 56 -12.15 -15.99 -26.89
CA ALA A 56 -11.66 -17.34 -26.64
C ALA A 56 -10.16 -17.48 -26.94
N ASP A 57 -9.66 -16.75 -27.93
CA ASP A 57 -8.25 -16.68 -28.32
C ASP A 57 -7.39 -15.99 -27.24
N ILE A 58 -7.87 -14.90 -26.66
CA ILE A 58 -7.21 -14.21 -25.54
C ILE A 58 -7.11 -15.15 -24.34
N VAL A 59 -8.20 -15.84 -23.99
CA VAL A 59 -8.19 -16.81 -22.88
C VAL A 59 -7.22 -17.97 -23.18
N ALA A 60 -7.21 -18.48 -24.41
CA ALA A 60 -6.29 -19.55 -24.80
C ALA A 60 -4.83 -19.09 -24.71
N TRP A 61 -4.53 -17.87 -25.16
CA TRP A 61 -3.19 -17.30 -25.09
C TRP A 61 -2.70 -17.19 -23.64
N PHE A 62 -3.50 -16.62 -22.73
CA PHE A 62 -3.11 -16.50 -21.32
C PHE A 62 -2.97 -17.87 -20.63
N LYS A 63 -3.78 -18.86 -21.00
CA LYS A 63 -3.64 -20.23 -20.48
C LYS A 63 -2.32 -20.88 -20.92
N ALA A 64 -1.87 -20.62 -22.16
CA ALA A 64 -0.64 -21.19 -22.71
C ALA A 64 0.63 -20.47 -22.23
N ASN A 65 0.54 -19.16 -21.96
CA ASN A 65 1.71 -18.31 -21.72
C ASN A 65 1.88 -17.87 -20.25
N ALA A 66 0.98 -18.23 -19.34
CA ALA A 66 1.05 -17.81 -17.95
C ALA A 66 2.37 -18.28 -17.28
N PRO A 67 3.21 -17.36 -16.79
CA PRO A 67 4.54 -17.71 -16.27
C PRO A 67 4.49 -18.41 -14.91
N GLY A 68 5.26 -19.49 -14.78
CA GLY A 68 5.70 -20.04 -13.48
C GLY A 68 4.61 -20.55 -12.55
N GLY A 69 3.50 -21.09 -13.08
CA GLY A 69 2.43 -21.66 -12.26
C GLY A 69 1.47 -20.62 -11.65
N ARG A 70 1.62 -19.32 -11.97
CA ARG A 70 0.55 -18.34 -11.71
C ARG A 70 -0.63 -18.67 -12.61
N GLY A 71 -1.83 -18.76 -12.05
CA GLY A 71 -3.04 -19.00 -12.85
C GLY A 71 -3.30 -17.88 -13.87
N TYR A 72 -3.78 -18.23 -15.07
CA TYR A 72 -4.06 -17.31 -16.18
C TYR A 72 -4.91 -16.08 -15.78
N GLN A 73 -5.82 -16.21 -14.80
CA GLN A 73 -6.60 -15.09 -14.27
C GLN A 73 -5.75 -14.01 -13.59
N THR A 74 -4.68 -14.41 -12.89
CA THR A 74 -3.75 -13.48 -12.26
C THR A 74 -2.99 -12.68 -13.32
N ASP A 75 -2.63 -13.34 -14.41
CA ASP A 75 -1.89 -12.72 -15.52
C ASP A 75 -2.76 -11.75 -16.32
N ILE A 76 -4.01 -12.14 -16.62
CA ILE A 76 -5.04 -11.25 -17.20
C ILE A 76 -5.20 -9.99 -16.34
N ASN A 77 -5.35 -10.14 -15.02
CA ASN A 77 -5.50 -9.00 -14.12
C ASN A 77 -4.25 -8.11 -14.07
N GLY A 78 -3.06 -8.69 -14.26
CA GLY A 78 -1.81 -7.95 -14.41
C GLY A 78 -1.81 -7.07 -15.67
N ALA A 79 -2.17 -7.64 -16.82
CA ALA A 79 -2.26 -6.91 -18.08
C ALA A 79 -3.27 -5.75 -18.02
N LEU A 80 -4.45 -5.99 -17.42
CA LEU A 80 -5.45 -4.93 -17.20
C LEU A 80 -4.93 -3.80 -16.33
N ARG A 81 -4.19 -4.12 -15.26
CA ARG A 81 -3.58 -3.13 -14.37
C ARG A 81 -2.55 -2.27 -15.11
N GLU A 82 -1.70 -2.89 -15.93
CA GLU A 82 -0.72 -2.16 -16.74
C GLU A 82 -1.41 -1.21 -17.73
N HIS A 83 -2.48 -1.65 -18.38
CA HIS A 83 -3.28 -0.80 -19.26
C HIS A 83 -3.84 0.43 -18.52
N VAL A 84 -4.43 0.23 -17.33
CA VAL A 84 -4.95 1.34 -16.50
C VAL A 84 -3.83 2.31 -16.11
N HIS A 85 -2.66 1.82 -15.70
CA HIS A 85 -1.53 2.69 -15.35
C HIS A 85 -0.99 3.49 -16.53
N ARG A 86 -1.00 2.92 -17.73
CA ARG A 86 -0.61 3.62 -18.96
C ARG A 86 -1.62 4.71 -19.31
N ALA A 87 -2.91 4.40 -19.23
CA ALA A 87 -3.99 5.34 -19.48
C ALA A 87 -3.97 6.51 -18.49
N SER A 88 -3.75 6.24 -17.20
CA SER A 88 -3.69 7.26 -16.14
C SER A 88 -2.42 8.13 -16.18
N ARG A 89 -1.42 7.76 -16.98
CA ARG A 89 -0.18 8.53 -17.19
C ARG A 89 -0.24 9.46 -18.40
N SER A 90 -1.34 9.43 -19.16
CA SER A 90 -1.61 10.43 -20.20
C SER A 90 -2.29 11.64 -19.56
N PRO A 91 -1.81 12.87 -19.82
CA PRO A 91 -2.34 14.09 -19.21
C PRO A 91 -3.79 14.40 -19.63
#